data_AF-A0A6L7QIA5-F1
#
_entry.id   AF-A0A6L7QIA5-F1
#
_cell.length_a   1.000
_cell.length_b   1.000
_cell.length_c   1.000
_cell.angle_alpha   90.00
_cell.angle_beta   90.00
_cell.angle_gamma   90.00
#
_symmetry.space_group_name_H-M   'P 1'
#
loop_
_entity.id
_entity.type
_entity.pdbx_description
1 polymer ?
#
loop_
_entity_poly.entity_id
_entity_poly.type
_entity_poly.pdbx_seq_one_letter_code
_entity_poly.pdbx_strand_id
1 'polypeptide(L)'
;MQRISVLLMLGWAVGVSAQAGHRVTANQVIVNSRAHWQNWSFPPGVLELGADGSVRPQKLRRDINAVQDIVDHLRLRPPERIKKDPEDIVPLDAVQGGATANIAAVPNIFDGDLTTYWEPVAASEESDLASQWWFVVDLGRLVIAKKIVLKFVGEDLGDPFLQFDLLASQGNKPKGNQRSPLPAFSPLLRTLRPNKEQRLFEIDMDQLGDDFAGTGLRFVQIVVTGSDFDRGRELSQAGYEVLPAGEQGAIDYFKKLAGGRETLVEQKVFERLDADRRGAIRYHRKERPRLAELEVWAEGDEILSGVLERGGYGTATQTASISNMIDGEIESRVQFITIFGRGSLNSPEGGVLFDLGTFYWIDAFRIAYAGGVFQAYHLDFSDGSLEADGSLKWAVAVNRTENSDYGSSQGLGFGLYEGNDFERIKARFFH
;
A
#
# COMPACT_ATOMS: atom_id res chain seq x y z
N MET A 1 15.74 23.43 80.37
CA MET A 1 14.44 24.02 79.99
C MET A 1 14.70 25.07 78.92
N GLN A 2 14.39 24.75 77.66
CA GLN A 2 14.34 25.70 76.56
C GLN A 2 13.26 25.18 75.61
N ARG A 3 12.11 25.85 75.62
CA ARG A 3 10.98 25.52 74.75
C ARG A 3 11.25 26.17 73.39
N ILE A 4 11.49 25.33 72.40
CA ILE A 4 11.54 25.72 70.99
C ILE A 4 10.09 25.76 70.51
N SER A 5 9.58 26.97 70.25
CA SER A 5 8.29 27.17 69.58
C SER A 5 8.48 26.95 68.08
N VAL A 6 7.97 25.82 67.58
CA VAL A 6 7.90 25.53 66.15
C VAL A 6 6.74 26.35 65.56
N LEU A 7 7.08 27.30 64.70
CA LEU A 7 6.12 28.03 63.88
C LEU A 7 5.63 27.10 62.76
N LEU A 8 4.35 26.72 62.82
CA LEU A 8 3.67 26.00 61.76
C LEU A 8 3.33 27.00 60.64
N MET A 9 4.15 27.05 59.58
CA MET A 9 3.76 27.73 58.35
C MET A 9 2.70 26.87 57.64
N LEU A 10 1.44 27.31 57.68
CA LEU A 10 0.42 26.86 56.74
C LEU A 10 0.78 27.41 55.34
N GLY A 11 1.58 26.65 54.60
CA GLY A 11 1.71 26.83 53.16
C GLY A 11 0.43 26.36 52.48
N TRP A 12 -0.35 27.32 51.97
CA TRP A 12 -1.43 27.05 51.03
C TRP A 12 -0.84 26.57 49.71
N ALA A 13 -0.51 25.28 49.62
CA ALA A 13 -0.31 24.61 48.34
C ALA A 13 -1.68 24.10 47.86
N VAL A 14 -2.56 25.03 47.48
CA VAL A 14 -3.65 24.66 46.57
C VAL A 14 -2.97 24.43 45.23
N GLY A 15 -2.62 23.18 44.95
CA GLY A 15 -2.22 22.76 43.63
C GLY A 15 -3.36 23.09 42.68
N VAL A 16 -3.18 24.17 41.92
CA VAL A 16 -4.01 24.49 40.77
C VAL A 16 -3.70 23.42 39.72
N SER A 17 -4.42 22.29 39.78
CA SER A 17 -4.68 21.48 38.59
C SER A 17 -5.60 22.33 37.72
N ALA A 18 -5.04 23.32 37.03
CA ALA A 18 -5.75 24.16 36.09
C ALA A 18 -6.36 23.27 35.00
N GLN A 19 -7.67 23.07 35.04
CA GLN A 19 -8.56 23.23 33.88
C GLN A 19 -8.01 22.74 32.52
N ALA A 20 -7.48 21.51 32.48
CA ALA A 20 -6.74 21.04 31.30
C ALA A 20 -7.67 20.77 30.10
N GLY A 21 -8.89 20.26 30.36
CA GLY A 21 -9.86 19.91 29.32
C GLY A 21 -10.98 20.93 29.06
N HIS A 22 -11.04 22.01 29.82
CA HIS A 22 -12.09 23.03 29.72
C HIS A 22 -11.73 24.23 30.58
N ARG A 23 -12.31 25.41 30.27
CA ARG A 23 -12.24 26.59 31.14
C ARG A 23 -13.61 26.87 31.75
N VAL A 24 -13.67 27.04 33.07
CA VAL A 24 -14.92 27.42 33.78
C VAL A 24 -14.98 28.94 33.94
N THR A 25 -16.14 29.51 33.65
CA THR A 25 -16.50 30.91 33.93
C THR A 25 -17.69 30.97 34.88
N ALA A 26 -18.16 32.17 35.24
CA ALA A 26 -19.28 32.33 36.18
C ALA A 26 -20.58 31.62 35.74
N ASN A 27 -20.78 31.41 34.44
CA ASN A 27 -22.01 30.84 33.88
C ASN A 27 -21.79 29.84 32.74
N GLN A 28 -20.55 29.47 32.42
CA GLN A 28 -20.24 28.56 31.29
C GLN A 28 -19.06 27.64 31.59
N VAL A 29 -19.11 26.45 31.00
CA VAL A 29 -17.96 25.58 30.78
C VAL A 29 -17.58 25.68 29.31
N ILE A 30 -16.35 26.11 29.01
CA ILE A 30 -15.89 26.41 27.66
C ILE A 30 -14.88 25.35 27.20
N VAL A 31 -15.17 24.71 26.08
CA VAL A 31 -14.28 23.77 25.37
C VAL A 31 -14.15 24.23 23.93
N ASN A 32 -13.04 24.89 23.59
CA ASN A 32 -12.90 25.58 22.31
C ASN A 32 -11.44 25.72 21.85
N SER A 33 -10.50 24.97 22.44
CA SER A 33 -9.09 25.02 22.07
C SER A 33 -8.57 23.60 21.86
N ARG A 34 -7.55 23.44 20.99
CA ARG A 34 -6.91 22.14 20.75
C ARG A 34 -6.39 21.51 22.05
N ALA A 35 -5.79 22.33 22.92
CA ALA A 35 -5.30 21.89 24.21
C ALA A 35 -6.43 21.37 25.11
N HIS A 36 -7.62 21.97 25.08
CA HIS A 36 -8.77 21.43 25.80
C HIS A 36 -9.13 20.04 25.28
N TRP A 37 -9.29 19.88 23.97
CA TRP A 37 -9.69 18.60 23.36
C TRP A 37 -8.66 17.49 23.56
N GLN A 38 -7.36 17.80 23.59
CA GLN A 38 -6.28 16.82 23.84
C GLN A 38 -6.36 16.17 25.23
N ASN A 39 -7.11 16.75 26.17
CA ASN A 39 -7.33 16.18 27.50
C ASN A 39 -8.59 15.29 27.57
N TRP A 40 -9.33 15.15 26.48
CA TRP A 40 -10.49 14.26 26.38
C TRP A 40 -10.10 12.96 25.70
N SER A 41 -10.78 11.87 26.07
CA SER A 41 -10.59 10.57 25.44
C SER A 41 -11.57 10.41 24.27
N PHE A 42 -11.04 10.04 23.11
CA PHE A 42 -11.80 9.69 21.92
C PHE A 42 -11.21 8.42 21.31
N PRO A 43 -11.99 7.62 20.56
CA PRO A 43 -11.43 6.56 19.76
C PRO A 43 -10.34 7.11 18.80
N PRO A 44 -9.18 6.47 18.68
CA PRO A 44 -8.13 6.92 17.78
C PRO A 44 -8.60 6.95 16.32
N GLY A 45 -8.13 7.92 15.55
CA GLY A 45 -8.41 8.00 14.11
C GLY A 45 -9.87 8.31 13.75
N VAL A 46 -10.61 9.00 14.62
CA VAL A 46 -12.02 9.37 14.34
C VAL A 46 -12.24 10.89 14.25
N LEU A 47 -11.32 11.69 14.77
CA LEU A 47 -11.43 13.15 14.81
C LEU A 47 -10.10 13.82 14.42
N GLU A 48 -10.21 14.94 13.72
CA GLU A 48 -9.13 15.90 13.50
C GLU A 48 -9.31 17.10 14.44
N LEU A 49 -8.25 17.44 15.18
CA LEU A 49 -8.22 18.59 16.07
C LEU A 49 -7.50 19.76 15.39
N GLY A 50 -8.26 20.77 14.97
CA GLY A 50 -7.75 21.97 14.34
C GLY A 50 -6.93 22.85 15.30
N ALA A 51 -5.94 23.57 14.76
CA ALA A 51 -5.15 24.52 15.55
C ALA A 51 -5.99 25.67 16.13
N ASP A 52 -7.13 25.97 15.50
CA ASP A 52 -8.14 26.95 15.92
C ASP A 52 -9.07 26.42 17.03
N GLY A 53 -8.88 25.18 17.48
CA GLY A 53 -9.75 24.53 18.46
C GLY A 53 -11.02 23.91 17.88
N SER A 54 -11.14 23.86 16.56
CA SER A 54 -12.18 23.09 15.88
C SER A 54 -11.97 21.58 16.07
N VAL A 55 -13.07 20.84 16.12
CA VAL A 55 -13.09 19.37 16.10
C VAL A 55 -13.88 18.96 14.88
N ARG A 56 -13.28 18.15 14.02
CA ARG A 56 -13.92 17.65 12.80
C ARG A 56 -13.86 16.13 12.77
N PRO A 57 -14.88 15.44 12.23
CA PRO A 57 -14.75 14.01 11.92
C PRO A 57 -13.57 13.78 10.98
N GLN A 58 -12.85 12.69 11.17
CA GLN A 58 -11.85 12.25 10.20
C GLN A 58 -12.56 11.91 8.87
N LYS A 59 -12.01 12.40 7.76
CA LYS A 59 -12.57 12.16 6.44
C LYS A 59 -12.11 10.81 5.90
N LEU A 60 -13.07 9.93 5.62
CA LEU A 60 -12.83 8.77 4.76
C LEU A 60 -12.95 9.16 3.29
N ARG A 61 -12.11 8.56 2.46
CA ARG A 61 -11.93 8.87 1.05
C ARG A 61 -12.27 7.66 0.20
N ARG A 62 -12.80 7.93 -0.99
CA ARG A 62 -12.86 7.00 -2.11
C ARG A 62 -11.71 7.30 -3.06
N ASP A 63 -11.34 6.33 -3.88
CA ASP A 63 -10.34 6.46 -4.95
C ASP A 63 -9.02 7.04 -4.43
N ILE A 64 -8.44 6.35 -3.44
CA ILE A 64 -7.20 6.77 -2.77
C ILE A 64 -5.98 6.21 -3.49
N ASN A 65 -4.86 6.93 -3.43
CA ASN A 65 -3.56 6.35 -3.74
C ASN A 65 -3.00 5.67 -2.47
N ALA A 66 -3.03 4.35 -2.42
CA ALA A 66 -2.68 3.53 -1.25
C ALA A 66 -1.19 3.60 -0.87
N VAL A 67 -0.32 4.19 -1.69
CA VAL A 67 1.08 4.41 -1.31
C VAL A 67 1.24 5.57 -0.31
N GLN A 68 0.24 6.46 -0.22
CA GLN A 68 0.32 7.68 0.58
C GLN A 68 0.15 7.44 2.08
N ASP A 69 -0.48 6.33 2.48
CA ASP A 69 -0.80 6.01 3.88
C ASP A 69 -0.13 4.71 4.37
N ILE A 70 0.87 4.19 3.65
CA ILE A 70 1.60 2.96 3.99
C ILE A 70 2.07 2.97 5.45
N VAL A 71 2.71 4.07 5.86
CA VAL A 71 3.27 4.18 7.22
C VAL A 71 2.18 4.12 8.27
N ASP A 72 1.04 4.78 8.06
CA ASP A 72 -0.05 4.78 9.04
C ASP A 72 -0.58 3.36 9.28
N HIS A 73 -0.71 2.55 8.23
CA HIS A 73 -1.15 1.16 8.34
C HIS A 73 -0.09 0.23 8.93
N LEU A 74 1.19 0.42 8.58
CA LEU A 74 2.29 -0.31 9.21
C LEU A 74 2.41 0.02 10.70
N ARG A 75 2.10 1.25 11.12
CA ARG A 75 2.09 1.65 12.53
C ARG A 75 0.91 1.07 13.28
N LEU A 76 -0.25 1.02 12.64
CA LEU A 76 -1.45 0.42 13.20
C LEU A 76 -1.20 -1.06 13.51
N ARG A 77 -0.63 -1.79 12.55
CA ARG A 77 -0.36 -3.22 12.66
C ARG A 77 1.03 -3.57 12.12
N PRO A 78 2.09 -3.38 12.92
CA PRO A 78 3.44 -3.70 12.49
C PRO A 78 3.57 -5.19 12.15
N PRO A 79 3.95 -5.56 10.91
CA PRO A 79 4.19 -6.95 10.56
C PRO A 79 5.39 -7.49 11.33
N GLU A 80 5.41 -8.79 11.62
CA GLU A 80 6.45 -9.42 12.46
C GLU A 80 7.89 -9.16 11.97
N ARG A 81 8.09 -8.90 10.67
CA ARG A 81 9.41 -8.59 10.09
C ARG A 81 9.97 -7.23 10.52
N ILE A 82 9.12 -6.28 10.93
CA ILE A 82 9.53 -4.94 11.39
C ILE A 82 9.70 -5.01 12.91
N LYS A 83 10.95 -4.94 13.38
CA LYS A 83 11.31 -4.97 14.80
C LYS A 83 11.58 -3.56 15.31
N LYS A 84 10.57 -2.69 15.22
CA LYS A 84 10.59 -1.30 15.66
C LYS A 84 9.32 -0.98 16.44
N ASP A 85 9.39 0.01 17.31
CA ASP A 85 8.19 0.60 17.89
C ASP A 85 7.41 1.33 16.78
N PRO A 86 6.06 1.34 16.81
CA PRO A 86 5.24 1.94 15.76
C PRO A 86 5.68 3.37 15.39
N GLU A 87 5.95 4.22 16.37
CA GLU A 87 6.39 5.60 16.15
C GLU A 87 7.66 5.72 15.27
N ASP A 88 8.54 4.72 15.30
CA ASP A 88 9.82 4.70 14.59
C ASP A 88 9.73 4.09 13.17
N ILE A 89 8.55 3.60 12.79
CA ILE A 89 8.32 3.07 11.44
C ILE A 89 8.33 4.22 10.43
N VAL A 90 9.11 4.05 9.36
CA VAL A 90 9.29 5.01 8.27
C VAL A 90 8.99 4.35 6.92
N PRO A 91 8.80 5.11 5.81
CA PRO A 91 8.46 4.53 4.51
C PRO A 91 9.42 3.43 4.03
N LEU A 92 10.72 3.53 4.37
CA LEU A 92 11.71 2.52 4.01
C LEU A 92 11.41 1.13 4.62
N ASP A 93 10.73 1.05 5.75
CA ASP A 93 10.38 -0.23 6.40
C ASP A 93 9.33 -1.03 5.60
N ALA A 94 8.63 -0.37 4.67
CA ALA A 94 7.73 -1.01 3.72
C ALA A 94 8.48 -1.75 2.59
N VAL A 95 9.78 -1.54 2.45
CA VAL A 95 10.55 -1.92 1.26
C VAL A 95 11.47 -3.10 1.55
N GLN A 96 11.47 -4.07 0.64
CA GLN A 96 12.49 -5.12 0.54
C GLN A 96 13.05 -5.13 -0.88
N GLY A 97 14.30 -5.52 -1.10
CA GLY A 97 14.85 -5.53 -2.46
C GLY A 97 16.15 -6.31 -2.60
N GLY A 98 16.57 -6.44 -3.85
CA GLY A 98 17.83 -7.09 -4.22
C GLY A 98 19.06 -6.29 -3.78
N ALA A 99 20.23 -6.94 -3.85
CA ALA A 99 21.48 -6.40 -3.32
C ALA A 99 21.87 -5.04 -3.93
N THR A 100 21.58 -4.84 -5.22
CA THR A 100 21.90 -3.62 -5.96
C THR A 100 20.65 -2.79 -6.32
N ALA A 101 19.53 -3.06 -5.66
CA ALA A 101 18.28 -2.38 -5.92
C ALA A 101 18.21 -0.96 -5.38
N ASN A 102 19.18 -0.45 -4.60
CA ASN A 102 19.10 0.89 -3.99
C ASN A 102 17.79 1.13 -3.21
N ILE A 103 17.46 0.25 -2.25
CA ILE A 103 16.18 0.32 -1.52
C ILE A 103 15.96 1.65 -0.80
N ALA A 104 17.03 2.36 -0.43
CA ALA A 104 16.96 3.66 0.25
C ALA A 104 16.29 4.75 -0.60
N ALA A 105 16.30 4.62 -1.93
CA ALA A 105 15.67 5.56 -2.85
C ALA A 105 14.22 5.17 -3.22
N VAL A 106 13.75 3.97 -2.85
CA VAL A 106 12.38 3.55 -3.15
C VAL A 106 11.33 4.49 -2.54
N PRO A 107 11.47 5.00 -1.31
CA PRO A 107 10.51 5.97 -0.76
C PRO A 107 10.26 7.22 -1.61
N ASN A 108 11.21 7.62 -2.46
CA ASN A 108 11.03 8.74 -3.38
C ASN A 108 9.87 8.51 -4.36
N ILE A 109 9.53 7.25 -4.67
CA ILE A 109 8.47 6.98 -5.65
C ILE A 109 7.04 7.13 -5.08
N PHE A 110 6.91 7.53 -3.81
CA PHE A 110 5.63 7.72 -3.12
C PHE A 110 5.31 9.19 -2.84
N ASP A 111 6.25 10.12 -3.06
CA ASP A 111 6.16 11.50 -2.58
C ASP A 111 5.37 12.45 -3.52
N GLY A 112 5.05 11.99 -4.74
CA GLY A 112 4.37 12.78 -5.77
C GLY A 112 5.24 13.81 -6.49
N ASP A 113 6.56 13.79 -6.27
CA ASP A 113 7.53 14.66 -6.93
C ASP A 113 8.20 13.93 -8.11
N LEU A 114 7.88 14.35 -9.34
CA LEU A 114 8.45 13.77 -10.55
C LEU A 114 9.95 14.04 -10.76
N THR A 115 10.58 14.79 -9.86
CA THR A 115 12.01 15.10 -9.87
C THR A 115 12.82 14.29 -8.86
N THR A 116 12.17 13.61 -7.91
CA THR A 116 12.78 12.56 -7.09
C THR A 116 12.54 11.21 -7.79
N TYR A 117 13.39 10.23 -7.51
CA TYR A 117 13.31 8.94 -8.21
C TYR A 117 14.01 7.81 -7.46
N TRP A 118 13.63 6.61 -7.84
CA TRP A 118 14.41 5.40 -7.63
C TRP A 118 15.32 5.15 -8.84
N GLU A 119 16.59 4.87 -8.56
CA GLU A 119 17.60 4.42 -9.52
C GLU A 119 18.40 3.28 -8.88
N PRO A 120 18.58 2.14 -9.55
CA PRO A 120 19.39 1.05 -9.00
C PRO A 120 20.87 1.43 -8.95
N VAL A 121 21.63 0.79 -8.06
CA VAL A 121 23.10 0.91 -8.12
C VAL A 121 23.66 -0.02 -9.21
N ALA A 122 24.94 0.17 -9.58
CA ALA A 122 25.60 -0.64 -10.59
C ALA A 122 25.40 -2.14 -10.33
N ALA A 123 24.92 -2.86 -11.35
CA ALA A 123 24.73 -4.29 -11.30
C ALA A 123 26.08 -5.03 -11.21
N SER A 124 26.10 -6.18 -10.54
CA SER A 124 27.21 -7.12 -10.61
C SER A 124 27.14 -7.91 -11.91
N GLU A 125 28.26 -8.16 -12.57
CA GLU A 125 28.35 -9.05 -13.73
C GLU A 125 28.20 -10.54 -13.35
N GLU A 126 28.28 -10.87 -12.06
CA GLU A 126 28.25 -12.25 -11.56
C GLU A 126 26.84 -12.83 -11.40
N SER A 127 25.78 -12.05 -11.65
CA SER A 127 24.40 -12.47 -11.41
C SER A 127 23.44 -11.85 -12.42
N ASP A 128 22.31 -12.51 -12.68
CA ASP A 128 21.31 -11.98 -13.61
C ASP A 128 20.66 -10.72 -13.05
N LEU A 129 20.40 -9.73 -13.92
CA LEU A 129 19.86 -8.41 -13.53
C LEU A 129 18.60 -8.51 -12.67
N ALA A 130 17.67 -9.39 -13.05
CA ALA A 130 16.40 -9.62 -12.35
C ALA A 130 16.58 -10.10 -10.90
N SER A 131 17.72 -10.70 -10.55
CA SER A 131 18.02 -11.14 -9.17
C SER A 131 18.50 -9.99 -8.27
N GLN A 132 18.89 -8.85 -8.86
CA GLN A 132 19.56 -7.76 -8.18
C GLN A 132 18.75 -6.46 -8.21
N TRP A 133 18.19 -6.12 -9.37
CA TRP A 133 17.42 -4.90 -9.60
C TRP A 133 15.92 -5.18 -9.45
N TRP A 134 15.52 -5.48 -8.23
CA TRP A 134 14.12 -5.64 -7.87
C TRP A 134 13.85 -5.07 -6.48
N PHE A 135 12.62 -4.63 -6.27
CA PHE A 135 12.12 -4.29 -4.95
C PHE A 135 10.64 -4.64 -4.81
N VAL A 136 10.22 -4.82 -3.57
CA VAL A 136 8.85 -5.07 -3.13
C VAL A 136 8.44 -3.93 -2.21
N VAL A 137 7.26 -3.38 -2.46
CA VAL A 137 6.57 -2.41 -1.60
C VAL A 137 5.42 -3.12 -0.89
N ASP A 138 5.45 -3.12 0.44
CA ASP A 138 4.34 -3.53 1.30
C ASP A 138 3.43 -2.32 1.56
N LEU A 139 2.17 -2.37 1.09
CA LEU A 139 1.22 -1.26 1.28
C LEU A 139 0.74 -1.12 2.74
N GLY A 140 1.20 -1.99 3.64
CA GLY A 140 0.81 -2.02 5.05
C GLY A 140 -0.53 -2.69 5.31
N ARG A 141 -1.37 -2.83 4.27
CA ARG A 141 -2.69 -3.47 4.32
C ARG A 141 -3.07 -4.08 2.97
N LEU A 142 -4.06 -4.96 2.98
CA LEU A 142 -4.77 -5.36 1.78
C LEU A 142 -5.69 -4.22 1.31
N VAL A 143 -5.60 -3.86 0.03
CA VAL A 143 -6.49 -2.89 -0.63
C VAL A 143 -7.18 -3.52 -1.83
N ILE A 144 -8.36 -3.00 -2.18
CA ILE A 144 -9.00 -3.30 -3.47
C ILE A 144 -8.47 -2.30 -4.49
N ALA A 145 -7.41 -2.68 -5.21
CA ALA A 145 -6.77 -1.83 -6.21
C ALA A 145 -7.56 -1.88 -7.52
N LYS A 146 -7.86 -0.72 -8.09
CA LYS A 146 -8.47 -0.54 -9.41
C LYS A 146 -7.42 -0.31 -10.50
N LYS A 147 -6.31 0.36 -10.15
CA LYS A 147 -5.25 0.72 -11.10
C LYS A 147 -3.89 0.81 -10.42
N ILE A 148 -2.84 0.40 -11.12
CA ILE A 148 -1.45 0.71 -10.77
C ILE A 148 -0.86 1.62 -11.84
N VAL A 149 -0.18 2.68 -11.41
CA VAL A 149 0.45 3.64 -12.33
C VAL A 149 1.95 3.70 -12.04
N LEU A 150 2.76 3.63 -13.10
CA LEU A 150 4.19 3.88 -13.07
C LEU A 150 4.50 5.11 -13.90
N LYS A 151 5.17 6.10 -13.31
CA LYS A 151 5.66 7.29 -14.01
C LYS A 151 7.18 7.33 -13.95
N PHE A 152 7.80 7.36 -15.11
CA PHE A 152 9.25 7.56 -15.23
C PHE A 152 9.58 9.06 -15.27
N VAL A 153 10.78 9.41 -14.85
CA VAL A 153 11.27 10.80 -14.84
C VAL A 153 11.23 11.44 -16.24
N GLY A 154 11.39 12.77 -16.33
CA GLY A 154 11.58 13.48 -17.60
C GLY A 154 12.83 13.04 -18.39
N GLU A 155 12.87 13.34 -19.69
CA GLU A 155 13.98 12.93 -20.58
C GLU A 155 15.35 13.52 -20.20
N ASP A 156 15.34 14.71 -19.62
CA ASP A 156 16.51 15.41 -19.12
C ASP A 156 17.07 14.76 -17.85
N LEU A 157 16.18 14.21 -17.03
CA LEU A 157 16.51 13.62 -15.75
C LEU A 157 16.90 12.15 -15.86
N GLY A 158 16.37 11.37 -16.80
CA GLY A 158 16.70 9.95 -16.90
C GLY A 158 15.99 9.17 -17.99
N ASP A 159 16.20 7.86 -17.96
CA ASP A 159 15.68 6.91 -18.93
C ASP A 159 14.57 6.06 -18.28
N PRO A 160 13.51 5.70 -19.04
CA PRO A 160 12.60 4.67 -18.57
C PRO A 160 13.35 3.33 -18.52
N PHE A 161 12.83 2.35 -17.76
CA PHE A 161 13.43 1.03 -17.77
C PHE A 161 13.36 0.42 -19.17
N LEU A 162 14.48 -0.10 -19.65
CA LEU A 162 14.56 -0.81 -20.92
C LEU A 162 13.59 -1.98 -20.94
N GLN A 163 13.66 -2.86 -19.93
CA GLN A 163 12.70 -3.94 -19.74
C GLN A 163 12.49 -4.23 -18.26
N PHE A 164 11.24 -4.48 -17.88
CA PHE A 164 10.85 -4.78 -16.51
C PHE A 164 9.56 -5.59 -16.44
N ASP A 165 9.34 -6.21 -15.29
CA ASP A 165 8.09 -6.84 -14.90
C ASP A 165 7.49 -6.07 -13.71
N LEU A 166 6.16 -5.91 -13.74
CA LEU A 166 5.35 -5.48 -12.59
C LEU A 166 4.58 -6.70 -12.10
N LEU A 167 4.71 -7.02 -10.82
CA LEU A 167 3.99 -8.11 -10.17
C LEU A 167 3.26 -7.59 -8.94
N ALA A 168 2.22 -8.29 -8.52
CA ALA A 168 1.51 -7.99 -7.29
C ALA A 168 1.18 -9.26 -6.50
N SER A 169 0.96 -9.10 -5.19
CA SER A 169 0.58 -10.19 -4.30
C SER A 169 -0.44 -9.72 -3.27
N GLN A 170 -1.30 -10.65 -2.87
CA GLN A 170 -2.22 -10.49 -1.74
C GLN A 170 -1.56 -10.71 -0.38
N GLY A 171 -0.31 -11.20 -0.36
CA GLY A 171 0.38 -11.61 0.87
C GLY A 171 0.33 -13.11 1.14
N ASN A 172 -0.33 -13.89 0.28
CA ASN A 172 -0.39 -15.33 0.41
C ASN A 172 0.99 -15.98 0.26
N LYS A 173 1.24 -17.05 1.03
CA LYS A 173 2.53 -17.74 0.99
C LYS A 173 2.69 -18.59 -0.27
N PRO A 174 3.92 -18.73 -0.82
CA PRO A 174 4.16 -19.64 -1.94
C PRO A 174 3.79 -21.09 -1.61
N LYS A 175 2.99 -21.74 -2.46
CA LYS A 175 2.49 -23.12 -2.23
C LYS A 175 3.59 -24.14 -1.96
N GLY A 176 4.77 -23.99 -2.59
CA GLY A 176 5.92 -24.88 -2.41
C GLY A 176 6.93 -24.44 -1.34
N ASN A 177 6.76 -23.27 -0.71
CA ASN A 177 7.69 -22.76 0.29
C ASN A 177 6.97 -21.88 1.33
N GLN A 178 6.38 -22.53 2.33
CA GLN A 178 5.66 -21.87 3.43
C GLN A 178 6.55 -21.07 4.40
N ARG A 179 7.87 -21.16 4.25
CA ARG A 179 8.87 -20.40 5.02
C ARG A 179 9.49 -19.27 4.21
N SER A 180 8.99 -19.03 2.99
CA SER A 180 9.47 -17.92 2.16
C SER A 180 9.28 -16.58 2.91
N PRO A 181 10.31 -15.72 2.97
CA PRO A 181 10.19 -14.38 3.53
C PRO A 181 9.37 -13.45 2.62
N LEU A 182 9.22 -13.81 1.34
CA LEU A 182 8.43 -13.09 0.35
C LEU A 182 7.13 -13.84 0.05
N PRO A 183 6.03 -13.11 -0.21
CA PRO A 183 4.76 -13.73 -0.61
C PRO A 183 4.83 -14.26 -2.05
N ALA A 184 3.79 -14.98 -2.47
CA ALA A 184 3.64 -15.42 -3.85
C ALA A 184 3.14 -14.28 -4.74
N PHE A 185 3.93 -13.92 -5.74
CA PHE A 185 3.60 -12.85 -6.69
C PHE A 185 2.98 -13.40 -7.98
N SER A 186 2.03 -12.65 -8.51
CA SER A 186 1.43 -12.84 -9.84
C SER A 186 1.87 -11.71 -10.77
N PRO A 187 2.32 -12.00 -12.01
CA PRO A 187 2.71 -10.96 -12.96
C PRO A 187 1.48 -10.19 -13.45
N LEU A 188 1.57 -8.85 -13.45
CA LEU A 188 0.56 -7.93 -13.99
C LEU A 188 1.00 -7.37 -15.35
N LEU A 189 2.28 -7.05 -15.50
CA LEU A 189 2.88 -6.57 -16.74
C LEU A 189 4.25 -7.24 -16.94
N ARG A 190 4.55 -7.58 -18.20
CA ARG A 190 5.88 -7.99 -18.64
C ARG A 190 6.23 -7.27 -19.92
N THR A 191 7.30 -6.49 -19.94
CA THR A 191 7.75 -5.83 -21.17
C THR A 191 8.48 -6.83 -22.07
N LEU A 192 7.88 -7.18 -23.21
CA LEU A 192 8.45 -8.16 -24.15
C LEU A 192 9.43 -7.55 -25.16
N ARG A 193 9.48 -6.21 -25.25
CA ARG A 193 10.37 -5.47 -26.14
C ARG A 193 11.05 -4.34 -25.37
N PRO A 194 12.26 -3.93 -25.77
CA PRO A 194 12.92 -2.76 -25.20
C PRO A 194 12.05 -1.51 -25.29
N ASN A 195 11.86 -0.86 -24.15
CA ASN A 195 11.19 0.43 -24.03
C ASN A 195 12.23 1.56 -24.09
N LYS A 196 12.06 2.48 -25.04
CA LYS A 196 12.94 3.64 -25.24
C LYS A 196 12.26 4.98 -24.99
N GLU A 197 10.94 5.01 -24.95
CA GLU A 197 10.16 6.25 -25.05
C GLU A 197 8.96 6.29 -24.09
N GLN A 198 8.35 5.14 -23.77
CA GLN A 198 7.16 5.10 -22.92
C GLN A 198 7.54 5.41 -21.46
N ARG A 199 6.97 6.48 -20.92
CA ARG A 199 7.24 6.98 -19.57
C ARG A 199 6.03 6.92 -18.62
N LEU A 200 4.88 6.51 -19.12
CA LEU A 200 3.66 6.28 -18.34
C LEU A 200 3.14 4.88 -18.63
N PHE A 201 2.95 4.08 -17.57
CA PHE A 201 2.26 2.80 -17.63
C PHE A 201 1.09 2.85 -16.68
N GLU A 202 -0.11 2.64 -17.21
CA GLU A 202 -1.33 2.45 -16.43
C GLU A 202 -1.78 1.00 -16.61
N ILE A 203 -1.93 0.28 -15.50
CA ILE A 203 -2.38 -1.11 -15.49
C ILE A 203 -3.73 -1.10 -14.78
N ASP A 204 -4.79 -1.36 -15.54
CA ASP A 204 -6.15 -1.48 -15.00
C ASP A 204 -6.37 -2.89 -14.43
N MET A 205 -6.87 -2.96 -13.19
CA MET A 205 -7.15 -4.23 -12.49
C MET A 205 -8.53 -4.78 -12.85
N ASP A 206 -9.43 -3.95 -13.38
CA ASP A 206 -10.81 -4.32 -13.72
C ASP A 206 -10.88 -5.34 -14.87
N GLN A 207 -9.82 -5.46 -15.67
CA GLN A 207 -9.75 -6.43 -16.78
C GLN A 207 -9.57 -7.89 -16.32
N LEU A 208 -9.59 -8.15 -14.99
CA LEU A 208 -9.41 -9.46 -14.37
C LEU A 208 -10.74 -10.13 -13.94
N GLY A 209 -11.90 -9.48 -14.09
CA GLY A 209 -13.22 -10.07 -13.82
C GLY A 209 -14.38 -9.13 -14.16
N ASP A 210 -15.55 -9.68 -14.50
CA ASP A 210 -16.62 -8.90 -15.17
C ASP A 210 -17.55 -8.10 -14.25
N ASP A 211 -17.48 -8.25 -12.93
CA ASP A 211 -18.48 -7.67 -12.01
C ASP A 211 -17.91 -7.00 -10.74
N PHE A 212 -16.60 -7.12 -10.48
CA PHE A 212 -15.93 -6.50 -9.33
C PHE A 212 -14.81 -5.59 -9.83
N ALA A 213 -15.00 -4.27 -9.67
CA ALA A 213 -14.01 -3.27 -10.10
C ALA A 213 -12.80 -3.27 -9.14
N GLY A 214 -11.85 -4.14 -9.42
CA GLY A 214 -10.53 -4.16 -8.81
C GLY A 214 -10.04 -5.54 -8.43
N THR A 215 -8.91 -5.56 -7.74
CA THR A 215 -8.26 -6.79 -7.27
C THR A 215 -7.65 -6.54 -5.90
N GLY A 216 -7.88 -7.46 -4.96
CA GLY A 216 -7.21 -7.44 -3.67
C GLY A 216 -5.70 -7.59 -3.84
N LEU A 217 -4.92 -6.64 -3.31
CA LEU A 217 -3.46 -6.73 -3.25
C LEU A 217 -2.91 -5.97 -2.05
N ARG A 218 -1.74 -6.39 -1.58
CA ARG A 218 -0.99 -5.73 -0.50
C ARG A 218 0.44 -5.43 -0.92
N PHE A 219 1.03 -6.25 -1.77
CA PHE A 219 2.42 -6.09 -2.18
C PHE A 219 2.51 -5.80 -3.67
N VAL A 220 3.34 -4.84 -4.04
CA VAL A 220 3.72 -4.54 -5.43
C VAL A 220 5.20 -4.81 -5.58
N GLN A 221 5.59 -5.51 -6.64
CA GLN A 221 6.98 -5.81 -6.95
C GLN A 221 7.33 -5.29 -8.34
N ILE A 222 8.49 -4.64 -8.43
CA ILE A 222 9.12 -4.26 -9.70
C ILE A 222 10.40 -5.05 -9.85
N VAL A 223 10.60 -5.64 -11.03
CA VAL A 223 11.80 -6.39 -11.39
C VAL A 223 12.34 -5.86 -12.72
N VAL A 224 13.52 -5.26 -12.73
CA VAL A 224 14.17 -4.84 -13.98
C VAL A 224 14.84 -6.05 -14.62
N THR A 225 14.47 -6.34 -15.86
CA THR A 225 14.88 -7.56 -16.58
C THR A 225 15.84 -7.28 -17.73
N GLY A 226 16.02 -6.01 -18.11
CA GLY A 226 17.01 -5.58 -19.10
C GLY A 226 17.46 -4.14 -18.89
N SER A 227 18.68 -3.85 -19.32
CA SER A 227 19.31 -2.53 -19.32
C SER A 227 20.34 -2.47 -20.45
N ASP A 228 20.50 -1.28 -21.02
CA ASP A 228 21.56 -0.98 -21.99
C ASP A 228 22.88 -0.60 -21.30
N PHE A 229 22.89 -0.46 -19.97
CA PHE A 229 24.08 -0.15 -19.16
C PHE A 229 24.90 1.03 -19.72
N ASP A 230 26.05 0.77 -20.33
CA ASP A 230 26.96 1.75 -20.90
C ASP A 230 26.51 2.27 -22.29
N ARG A 231 25.49 1.67 -22.89
CA ARG A 231 24.99 1.98 -24.25
C ARG A 231 23.64 2.72 -24.27
N GLY A 232 23.22 3.31 -23.15
CA GLY A 232 21.88 3.89 -22.95
C GLY A 232 21.36 4.79 -24.08
N ARG A 233 22.08 5.87 -24.42
CA ARG A 233 21.70 6.77 -25.52
C ARG A 233 22.90 7.21 -26.35
N GLU A 234 22.79 7.06 -27.67
CA GLU A 234 23.80 7.54 -28.61
C GLU A 234 23.80 9.08 -28.69
N LEU A 235 25.00 9.66 -28.76
CA LEU A 235 25.27 11.09 -28.80
C LEU A 235 26.26 11.42 -29.92
N SER A 236 26.33 12.70 -30.27
CA SER A 236 27.46 13.21 -31.04
C SER A 236 28.75 13.15 -30.20
N GLN A 237 29.90 13.08 -30.87
CA GLN A 237 31.21 13.13 -30.19
C GLN A 237 31.34 14.35 -29.27
N ALA A 238 31.00 15.54 -29.78
CA ALA A 238 31.04 16.78 -28.99
C ALA A 238 30.11 16.71 -27.77
N GLY A 239 28.94 16.08 -27.91
CA GLY A 239 28.01 15.86 -26.79
C GLY A 239 28.55 14.88 -25.74
N TYR A 240 29.27 13.85 -26.16
CA TYR A 240 29.92 12.91 -25.25
C TYR A 240 31.09 13.54 -24.49
N GLU A 241 31.92 14.34 -25.17
CA GLU A 241 33.10 14.98 -24.59
C GLU A 241 32.77 15.99 -23.48
N VAL A 242 31.58 16.59 -23.50
CA VAL A 242 31.11 17.51 -22.44
C VAL A 242 30.43 16.81 -21.26
N LEU A 243 30.14 15.51 -21.35
CA LEU A 243 29.53 14.78 -20.24
C LEU A 243 30.51 14.64 -19.07
N PRO A 244 30.01 14.65 -17.82
CA PRO A 244 30.79 14.20 -16.68
C PRO A 244 31.32 12.78 -16.92
N ALA A 245 32.55 12.49 -16.48
CA ALA A 245 33.16 11.17 -16.67
C ALA A 245 32.32 10.01 -16.09
N GLY A 246 31.51 10.28 -15.06
CA GLY A 246 30.58 9.30 -14.49
C GLY A 246 29.42 8.92 -15.42
N GLU A 247 29.04 9.80 -16.35
CA GLU A 247 27.90 9.65 -17.26
C GLU A 247 28.30 9.20 -18.68
N GLN A 248 29.59 9.33 -19.01
CA GLN A 248 30.15 8.79 -20.24
C GLN A 248 30.03 7.26 -20.28
N GLY A 249 29.38 6.75 -21.33
CA GLY A 249 29.20 5.33 -21.57
C GLY A 249 30.20 4.78 -22.59
N ALA A 250 29.81 3.71 -23.27
CA ALA A 250 30.62 3.02 -24.27
C ALA A 250 30.94 3.89 -25.48
N ILE A 251 32.09 3.60 -26.10
CA ILE A 251 32.43 4.06 -27.43
C ILE A 251 32.55 2.83 -28.32
N ASP A 252 31.64 2.71 -29.29
CA ASP A 252 31.56 1.58 -30.20
C ASP A 252 32.28 1.93 -31.51
N TYR A 253 33.29 1.13 -31.85
CA TYR A 253 34.11 1.32 -33.04
C TYR A 253 33.73 0.30 -34.12
N PHE A 254 33.37 0.77 -35.31
CA PHE A 254 32.93 -0.11 -36.39
C PHE A 254 33.99 -0.29 -37.47
N LYS A 255 34.07 -1.50 -38.02
CA LYS A 255 34.87 -1.84 -39.20
C LYS A 255 33.96 -2.01 -40.42
N LYS A 256 34.34 -1.42 -41.55
CA LYS A 256 33.68 -1.65 -42.84
C LYS A 256 34.05 -3.03 -43.39
N LEU A 257 33.02 -3.77 -43.79
CA LEU A 257 33.10 -5.04 -44.49
C LEU A 257 32.90 -4.83 -46.00
N ALA A 258 33.27 -5.85 -46.78
CA ALA A 258 32.94 -5.87 -48.21
C ALA A 258 31.41 -5.74 -48.40
N GLY A 259 30.98 -4.86 -49.29
CA GLY A 259 29.56 -4.57 -49.53
C GLY A 259 28.94 -3.51 -48.61
N GLY A 260 29.74 -2.74 -47.88
CA GLY A 260 29.27 -1.55 -47.12
C GLY A 260 28.63 -1.83 -45.76
N ARG A 261 28.57 -3.11 -45.34
CA ARG A 261 28.15 -3.48 -43.98
C ARG A 261 29.21 -3.09 -42.97
N GLU A 262 28.79 -2.87 -41.73
CA GLU A 262 29.68 -2.55 -40.61
C GLU A 262 29.59 -3.63 -39.51
N THR A 263 30.68 -3.84 -38.78
CA THR A 263 30.74 -4.74 -37.61
C THR A 263 31.49 -4.06 -36.46
N LEU A 264 31.00 -4.27 -35.23
CA LEU A 264 31.67 -3.78 -34.01
C LEU A 264 33.03 -4.46 -33.84
N VAL A 265 34.04 -3.69 -33.47
CA VAL A 265 35.41 -4.15 -33.18
C VAL A 265 35.96 -3.42 -31.96
N GLU A 266 36.95 -4.01 -31.28
CA GLU A 266 37.67 -3.33 -30.20
C GLU A 266 38.44 -2.11 -30.72
N GLN A 267 38.60 -1.08 -29.89
CA GLN A 267 39.32 0.15 -30.25
C GLN A 267 40.73 -0.12 -30.84
N LYS A 268 41.51 -0.98 -30.18
CA LYS A 268 42.86 -1.35 -30.65
C LYS A 268 42.86 -2.02 -32.04
N VAL A 269 41.76 -2.65 -32.44
CA VAL A 269 41.58 -3.23 -33.78
C VAL A 269 41.25 -2.12 -34.76
N PHE A 270 40.31 -1.24 -34.41
CA PHE A 270 39.92 -0.09 -35.24
C PHE A 270 41.10 0.83 -35.57
N GLU A 271 41.95 1.14 -34.60
CA GLU A 271 43.13 2.01 -34.76
C GLU A 271 44.19 1.43 -35.71
N ARG A 272 44.20 0.12 -35.92
CA ARG A 272 45.11 -0.57 -36.85
C ARG A 272 44.54 -0.72 -38.25
N LEU A 273 43.27 -0.40 -38.47
CA LEU A 273 42.66 -0.44 -39.79
C LEU A 273 43.13 0.74 -40.64
N ASP A 274 43.29 0.49 -41.92
CA ASP A 274 43.41 1.53 -42.94
C ASP A 274 42.14 2.41 -42.95
N ALA A 275 42.30 3.69 -43.33
CA ALA A 275 41.23 4.69 -43.23
C ALA A 275 39.97 4.32 -44.04
N ASP A 276 40.13 3.63 -45.16
CA ASP A 276 39.05 3.13 -46.02
C ASP A 276 38.24 1.98 -45.36
N ARG A 277 38.86 1.25 -44.42
CA ARG A 277 38.24 0.15 -43.68
C ARG A 277 37.63 0.55 -42.35
N ARG A 278 37.86 1.79 -41.89
CA ARG A 278 37.25 2.33 -40.68
C ARG A 278 35.78 2.72 -40.94
N GLY A 279 34.89 2.17 -40.12
CA GLY A 279 33.47 2.48 -40.08
C GLY A 279 33.16 3.64 -39.13
N ALA A 280 31.89 3.76 -38.76
CA ALA A 280 31.44 4.73 -37.78
C ALA A 280 32.09 4.53 -36.39
N ILE A 281 32.19 5.62 -35.63
CA ILE A 281 32.43 5.61 -34.19
C ILE A 281 31.16 6.13 -33.55
N ARG A 282 30.58 5.39 -32.60
CA ARG A 282 29.35 5.77 -31.90
C ARG A 282 29.65 6.00 -30.44
N TYR A 283 29.18 7.13 -29.92
CA TYR A 283 29.43 7.56 -28.55
C TYR A 283 28.14 7.43 -27.75
N HIS A 284 28.17 6.77 -26.61
CA HIS A 284 26.98 6.54 -25.79
C HIS A 284 27.11 7.21 -24.43
N ARG A 285 26.03 7.77 -23.89
CA ARG A 285 25.94 7.99 -22.45
C ARG A 285 25.43 6.73 -21.77
N LYS A 286 25.78 6.56 -20.49
CA LYS A 286 25.20 5.51 -19.65
C LYS A 286 23.68 5.69 -19.55
N GLU A 287 22.99 4.57 -19.49
CA GLU A 287 21.57 4.52 -19.15
C GLU A 287 21.39 4.93 -17.69
N ARG A 288 20.35 5.72 -17.42
CA ARG A 288 19.96 6.16 -16.08
C ARG A 288 18.52 5.69 -15.81
N PRO A 289 18.30 4.40 -15.51
CA PRO A 289 16.97 3.84 -15.33
C PRO A 289 16.31 4.44 -14.07
N ARG A 290 15.32 5.32 -14.25
CA ARG A 290 14.78 6.15 -13.17
C ARG A 290 13.25 6.15 -13.13
N LEU A 291 12.69 5.54 -12.09
CA LEU A 291 11.26 5.58 -11.79
C LEU A 291 10.96 6.74 -10.84
N ALA A 292 10.08 7.65 -11.23
CA ALA A 292 9.69 8.80 -10.42
C ALA A 292 8.52 8.47 -9.48
N GLU A 293 7.54 7.69 -9.93
CA GLU A 293 6.31 7.50 -9.15
C GLU A 293 5.72 6.10 -9.33
N LEU A 294 5.28 5.52 -8.21
CA LEU A 294 4.36 4.38 -8.15
C LEU A 294 3.06 4.87 -7.49
N GLU A 295 1.94 4.69 -8.19
CA GLU A 295 0.62 4.90 -7.60
C GLU A 295 -0.14 3.58 -7.56
N VAL A 296 -0.89 3.36 -6.48
CA VAL A 296 -1.84 2.25 -6.36
C VAL A 296 -3.20 2.85 -6.05
N TRP A 297 -4.03 3.05 -7.07
CA TRP A 297 -5.36 3.60 -6.91
C TRP A 297 -6.31 2.52 -6.43
N ALA A 298 -6.81 2.68 -5.21
CA ALA A 298 -7.70 1.75 -4.53
C ALA A 298 -9.07 2.36 -4.27
N GLU A 299 -10.06 1.49 -4.08
CA GLU A 299 -11.45 1.87 -3.94
C GLU A 299 -11.73 2.92 -2.85
N GLY A 300 -11.02 2.84 -1.72
CA GLY A 300 -11.15 3.80 -0.62
C GLY A 300 -10.42 3.39 0.64
N ASP A 301 -10.60 4.21 1.68
CA ASP A 301 -10.07 3.92 3.02
C ASP A 301 -10.79 2.71 3.64
N GLU A 302 -10.03 1.85 4.32
CA GLU A 302 -10.51 0.65 5.02
C GLU A 302 -10.94 1.02 6.45
N ILE A 303 -11.97 0.34 6.99
CA ILE A 303 -12.56 0.69 8.30
C ILE A 303 -12.25 -0.36 9.38
N LEU A 304 -12.30 -1.65 9.05
CA LEU A 304 -12.34 -2.76 10.01
C LEU A 304 -11.02 -2.93 10.78
N SER A 305 -9.85 -2.65 10.19
CA SER A 305 -8.57 -2.94 10.84
C SER A 305 -8.30 -2.15 12.10
N GLY A 306 -8.94 -0.99 12.28
CA GLY A 306 -8.84 -0.20 13.51
C GLY A 306 -9.97 -0.42 14.53
N VAL A 307 -10.89 -1.37 14.31
CA VAL A 307 -12.10 -1.52 15.15
C VAL A 307 -11.77 -1.73 16.62
N LEU A 308 -10.82 -2.62 16.92
CA LEU A 308 -10.48 -2.97 18.30
C LEU A 308 -9.79 -1.81 19.03
N GLU A 309 -8.90 -1.07 18.36
CA GLU A 309 -8.22 0.10 18.94
C GLU A 309 -9.19 1.23 19.25
N ARG A 310 -10.28 1.31 18.48
CA ARG A 310 -11.38 2.25 18.71
C ARG A 310 -12.32 1.84 19.85
N GLY A 311 -12.08 0.71 20.49
CA GLY A 311 -12.96 0.16 21.53
C GLY A 311 -14.21 -0.51 20.99
N GLY A 312 -14.27 -0.75 19.68
CA GLY A 312 -15.25 -1.64 19.06
C GLY A 312 -14.94 -3.10 19.35
N TYR A 313 -15.84 -3.98 18.94
CA TYR A 313 -15.70 -5.42 19.13
C TYR A 313 -16.43 -6.19 18.04
N GLY A 314 -16.16 -7.47 17.92
CA GLY A 314 -16.95 -8.39 17.10
C GLY A 314 -17.32 -9.64 17.88
N THR A 315 -18.39 -10.29 17.47
CA THR A 315 -18.86 -11.57 18.00
C THR A 315 -19.47 -12.38 16.87
N ALA A 316 -19.37 -13.70 16.95
CA ALA A 316 -20.02 -14.60 16.01
C ALA A 316 -20.81 -15.67 16.78
N THR A 317 -21.85 -16.22 16.16
CA THR A 317 -22.60 -17.35 16.73
C THR A 317 -21.74 -18.62 16.79
N GLN A 318 -20.78 -18.74 15.88
CA GLN A 318 -19.77 -19.81 15.86
C GLN A 318 -18.46 -19.33 16.48
N THR A 319 -17.63 -20.27 16.92
CA THR A 319 -16.26 -19.96 17.34
C THR A 319 -15.47 -19.37 16.17
N ALA A 320 -15.22 -18.06 16.22
CA ALA A 320 -14.50 -17.31 15.21
C ALA A 320 -13.40 -16.46 15.86
N SER A 321 -12.23 -16.41 15.22
CA SER A 321 -11.19 -15.44 15.61
C SER A 321 -11.50 -14.09 14.99
N ILE A 322 -12.22 -13.24 15.72
CA ILE A 322 -12.62 -11.91 15.25
C ILE A 322 -11.42 -11.08 14.82
N SER A 323 -10.29 -11.17 15.53
CA SER A 323 -9.05 -10.46 15.18
C SER A 323 -8.55 -10.82 13.78
N ASN A 324 -8.69 -12.09 13.37
CA ASN A 324 -8.24 -12.57 12.06
C ASN A 324 -9.16 -12.05 10.94
N MET A 325 -10.44 -11.80 11.22
CA MET A 325 -11.37 -11.29 10.19
C MET A 325 -11.09 -9.84 9.78
N ILE A 326 -10.33 -9.11 10.60
CA ILE A 326 -10.15 -7.66 10.48
C ILE A 326 -8.67 -7.25 10.51
N ASP A 327 -7.72 -8.18 10.48
CA ASP A 327 -6.30 -7.84 10.55
C ASP A 327 -5.67 -7.42 9.22
N GLY A 328 -6.44 -7.49 8.12
CA GLY A 328 -5.96 -7.14 6.79
C GLY A 328 -5.00 -8.17 6.20
N GLU A 329 -4.87 -9.35 6.81
CA GLU A 329 -3.98 -10.42 6.35
C GLU A 329 -4.74 -11.58 5.73
N ILE A 330 -4.51 -11.82 4.44
CA ILE A 330 -5.25 -12.85 3.69
C ILE A 330 -4.98 -14.28 4.18
N GLU A 331 -3.86 -14.50 4.88
CA GLU A 331 -3.52 -15.80 5.47
C GLU A 331 -4.21 -16.04 6.82
N SER A 332 -4.58 -14.96 7.54
CA SER A 332 -5.34 -15.00 8.79
C SER A 332 -6.81 -15.27 8.52
N ARG A 333 -7.15 -16.52 8.21
CA ARG A 333 -8.52 -16.90 7.86
C ARG A 333 -9.33 -17.39 9.06
N VAL A 334 -10.65 -17.27 8.94
CA VAL A 334 -11.63 -17.91 9.83
C VAL A 334 -12.47 -18.89 9.02
N GLN A 335 -12.78 -20.04 9.63
CA GLN A 335 -13.64 -21.04 9.03
C GLN A 335 -15.01 -21.00 9.69
N PHE A 336 -16.05 -20.85 8.87
CA PHE A 336 -17.43 -21.01 9.29
C PHE A 336 -18.00 -22.34 8.78
N ILE A 337 -18.81 -22.98 9.60
CA ILE A 337 -19.60 -24.14 9.22
C ILE A 337 -20.81 -23.63 8.43
N THR A 338 -20.92 -24.08 7.19
CA THR A 338 -22.01 -23.70 6.26
C THR A 338 -22.93 -24.89 5.92
N ILE A 339 -22.59 -26.10 6.37
CA ILE A 339 -23.38 -27.32 6.16
C ILE A 339 -23.75 -27.88 7.52
N PHE A 340 -25.05 -28.02 7.76
CA PHE A 340 -25.58 -28.48 9.04
C PHE A 340 -26.37 -29.77 8.88
N GLY A 341 -26.22 -30.68 9.85
CA GLY A 341 -27.06 -31.86 9.96
C GLY A 341 -28.48 -31.49 10.37
N ARG A 342 -29.44 -32.37 10.07
CA ARG A 342 -30.84 -32.19 10.45
C ARG A 342 -30.96 -32.05 11.98
N GLY A 343 -31.50 -30.93 12.46
CA GLY A 343 -31.69 -30.66 13.90
C GLY A 343 -30.45 -30.13 14.64
N SER A 344 -29.38 -29.78 13.94
CA SER A 344 -28.14 -29.22 14.54
C SER A 344 -27.98 -27.71 14.38
N LEU A 345 -28.97 -27.03 13.77
CA LEU A 345 -29.00 -25.57 13.66
C LEU A 345 -29.63 -24.98 14.93
N ASN A 346 -28.83 -24.32 15.76
CA ASN A 346 -29.37 -23.53 16.88
C ASN A 346 -29.80 -22.17 16.34
N SER A 347 -30.96 -21.64 16.70
CA SER A 347 -31.33 -20.28 16.26
C SER A 347 -30.97 -19.26 17.35
N PRO A 348 -30.29 -18.14 17.01
CA PRO A 348 -29.72 -17.78 15.70
C PRO A 348 -28.37 -18.48 15.42
N GLU A 349 -28.11 -18.84 14.15
CA GLU A 349 -26.84 -19.41 13.65
C GLU A 349 -26.36 -18.63 12.43
N GLY A 350 -25.04 -18.61 12.20
CA GLY A 350 -24.42 -17.97 11.05
C GLY A 350 -24.27 -16.44 11.13
N GLY A 351 -24.53 -15.82 12.29
CA GLY A 351 -24.43 -14.37 12.47
C GLY A 351 -23.04 -13.92 12.90
N VAL A 352 -22.58 -12.78 12.37
CA VAL A 352 -21.36 -12.11 12.80
C VAL A 352 -21.64 -10.63 13.04
N LEU A 353 -21.70 -10.24 14.31
CA LEU A 353 -21.92 -8.86 14.73
C LEU A 353 -20.60 -8.14 14.92
N PHE A 354 -20.52 -6.88 14.48
CA PHE A 354 -19.46 -5.94 14.83
C PHE A 354 -20.03 -4.62 15.37
N ASP A 355 -19.42 -4.08 16.43
CA ASP A 355 -19.43 -2.66 16.80
C ASP A 355 -18.14 -2.04 16.25
N LEU A 356 -18.26 -1.06 15.36
CA LEU A 356 -17.13 -0.39 14.71
C LEU A 356 -16.36 0.57 15.65
N GLY A 357 -16.87 0.80 16.86
CA GLY A 357 -16.33 1.70 17.88
C GLY A 357 -16.70 3.16 17.67
N THR A 358 -17.20 3.52 16.49
CA THR A 358 -17.67 4.87 16.14
C THR A 358 -18.67 4.82 14.98
N PHE A 359 -19.15 5.99 14.55
CA PHE A 359 -20.06 6.14 13.42
C PHE A 359 -19.31 6.38 12.11
N TYR A 360 -19.76 5.69 11.07
CA TYR A 360 -19.28 5.82 9.70
C TYR A 360 -20.44 6.05 8.75
N TRP A 361 -20.12 6.63 7.60
CA TRP A 361 -20.97 6.57 6.43
C TRP A 361 -20.37 5.54 5.49
N ILE A 362 -21.08 4.43 5.28
CA ILE A 362 -20.60 3.24 4.58
C ILE A 362 -21.47 3.05 3.33
N ASP A 363 -20.83 2.82 2.21
CA ASP A 363 -21.47 2.58 0.90
C ASP A 363 -20.92 1.33 0.19
N ALA A 364 -20.02 0.60 0.84
CA ALA A 364 -19.47 -0.65 0.32
C ALA A 364 -19.09 -1.63 1.43
N PHE A 365 -19.20 -2.92 1.14
CA PHE A 365 -18.66 -4.01 1.94
C PHE A 365 -17.95 -5.02 1.05
N ARG A 366 -16.81 -5.54 1.51
CA ARG A 366 -15.92 -6.43 0.74
C ARG A 366 -15.61 -7.69 1.53
N ILE A 367 -15.67 -8.84 0.86
CA ILE A 367 -15.37 -10.13 1.47
C ILE A 367 -14.28 -10.82 0.65
N ALA A 368 -13.26 -11.36 1.32
CA ALA A 368 -12.23 -12.18 0.73
C ALA A 368 -12.42 -13.64 1.18
N TYR A 369 -12.53 -14.55 0.22
CA TYR A 369 -12.77 -15.97 0.45
C TYR A 369 -11.52 -16.79 0.18
N ALA A 370 -11.11 -17.59 1.16
CA ALA A 370 -10.01 -18.54 1.04
C ALA A 370 -10.49 -19.97 0.70
N GLY A 371 -11.46 -20.10 -0.19
CA GLY A 371 -12.10 -21.38 -0.54
C GLY A 371 -13.57 -21.22 -0.91
N GLY A 372 -14.46 -21.93 -0.19
CA GLY A 372 -15.90 -21.83 -0.39
C GLY A 372 -16.44 -20.42 -0.12
N VAL A 373 -17.53 -20.07 -0.81
CA VAL A 373 -18.22 -18.78 -0.70
C VAL A 373 -19.53 -18.92 0.07
N PHE A 374 -20.02 -17.83 0.66
CA PHE A 374 -21.37 -17.79 1.22
C PHE A 374 -22.39 -17.74 0.09
N GLN A 375 -23.28 -18.74 0.02
CA GLN A 375 -24.29 -18.84 -1.05
C GLN A 375 -25.44 -17.85 -0.87
N ALA A 376 -25.76 -17.50 0.38
CA ALA A 376 -26.80 -16.55 0.74
C ALA A 376 -26.44 -15.91 2.08
N TYR A 377 -26.68 -14.60 2.20
CA TYR A 377 -26.49 -13.85 3.45
C TYR A 377 -27.24 -12.53 3.39
N HIS A 378 -27.50 -11.95 4.56
CA HIS A 378 -27.91 -10.56 4.68
C HIS A 378 -26.74 -9.76 5.23
N LEU A 379 -26.67 -8.48 4.86
CA LEU A 379 -25.78 -7.51 5.48
C LEU A 379 -26.64 -6.39 6.04
N ASP A 380 -26.73 -6.36 7.37
CA ASP A 380 -27.57 -5.42 8.10
C ASP A 380 -26.71 -4.38 8.82
N PHE A 381 -27.14 -3.13 8.83
CA PHE A 381 -26.43 -2.04 9.52
C PHE A 381 -27.33 -1.33 10.53
N SER A 382 -26.73 -0.87 11.64
CA SER A 382 -27.40 -0.06 12.65
C SER A 382 -26.57 1.15 13.04
N ASP A 383 -27.22 2.31 13.20
CA ASP A 383 -26.62 3.51 13.78
C ASP A 383 -26.74 3.57 15.30
N GLY A 384 -27.10 2.46 15.96
CA GLY A 384 -27.27 2.41 17.41
C GLY A 384 -28.62 2.92 17.91
N SER A 385 -29.51 3.38 17.03
CA SER A 385 -30.89 3.66 17.40
C SER A 385 -31.60 2.36 17.84
N LEU A 386 -32.53 2.51 18.78
CA LEU A 386 -33.20 1.38 19.43
C LEU A 386 -34.67 1.27 19.00
N GLU A 387 -35.14 0.04 18.90
CA GLU A 387 -36.56 -0.32 18.86
C GLU A 387 -37.22 -0.11 20.24
N ALA A 388 -38.56 -0.19 20.25
CA ALA A 388 -39.34 -0.01 21.49
C ALA A 388 -39.03 -1.07 22.57
N ASP A 389 -38.53 -2.25 22.17
CA ASP A 389 -38.10 -3.31 23.07
C ASP A 389 -36.64 -3.16 23.53
N GLY A 390 -35.93 -2.12 23.08
CA GLY A 390 -34.53 -1.85 23.40
C GLY A 390 -33.52 -2.57 22.51
N SER A 391 -33.94 -3.36 21.54
CA SER A 391 -33.05 -3.95 20.53
C SER A 391 -32.56 -2.90 19.52
N LEU A 392 -31.47 -3.20 18.80
CA LEU A 392 -30.95 -2.32 17.75
C LEU A 392 -31.92 -2.28 16.54
N LYS A 393 -32.12 -1.09 15.98
CA LYS A 393 -32.78 -0.92 14.68
C LYS A 393 -31.81 -1.28 13.58
N TRP A 394 -32.23 -2.19 12.69
CA TRP A 394 -31.42 -2.65 11.58
C TRP A 394 -32.00 -2.20 10.24
N ALA A 395 -31.11 -1.79 9.34
CA ALA A 395 -31.41 -1.52 7.94
C ALA A 395 -30.67 -2.57 7.08
N VAL A 396 -31.42 -3.29 6.25
CA VAL A 396 -30.85 -4.26 5.31
C VAL A 396 -30.20 -3.50 4.15
N ALA A 397 -28.88 -3.58 4.03
CA ALA A 397 -28.15 -3.00 2.90
C ALA A 397 -28.05 -3.99 1.73
N VAL A 398 -27.86 -5.27 2.05
CA VAL A 398 -27.72 -6.34 1.06
C VAL A 398 -28.55 -7.53 1.50
N ASN A 399 -29.28 -8.11 0.55
CA ASN A 399 -29.93 -9.40 0.71
C ASN A 399 -29.51 -10.30 -0.46
N ARG A 400 -28.57 -11.21 -0.20
CA ARG A 400 -28.09 -12.20 -1.18
C ARG A 400 -28.81 -13.52 -1.02
N THR A 401 -29.30 -14.04 -2.14
CA THR A 401 -29.93 -15.35 -2.27
C THR A 401 -29.09 -16.29 -3.15
N GLU A 402 -29.32 -17.61 -3.07
CA GLU A 402 -28.53 -18.63 -3.80
C GLU A 402 -28.50 -18.44 -5.33
N ASN A 403 -29.45 -17.71 -5.91
CA ASN A 403 -29.55 -17.46 -7.36
C ASN A 403 -29.03 -16.07 -7.77
N SER A 404 -28.40 -15.33 -6.86
CA SER A 404 -27.89 -13.99 -7.16
C SER A 404 -26.64 -14.11 -8.02
N ASP A 405 -26.59 -13.41 -9.16
CA ASP A 405 -25.33 -13.22 -9.90
C ASP A 405 -24.37 -12.49 -8.97
N TYR A 406 -23.24 -13.11 -8.64
CA TYR A 406 -22.29 -12.53 -7.71
C TYR A 406 -21.08 -12.01 -8.46
N GLY A 407 -20.82 -10.71 -8.26
CA GLY A 407 -19.59 -10.15 -8.73
C GLY A 407 -18.40 -10.69 -7.97
N SER A 408 -17.65 -11.57 -8.61
CA SER A 408 -16.40 -12.08 -8.07
C SER A 408 -15.26 -11.94 -9.06
N SER A 409 -14.09 -11.59 -8.53
CA SER A 409 -12.84 -11.68 -9.26
C SER A 409 -11.96 -12.75 -8.65
N GLN A 410 -11.30 -13.52 -9.51
CA GLN A 410 -10.18 -14.37 -9.10
C GLN A 410 -9.09 -13.44 -8.55
N GLY A 411 -8.65 -13.66 -7.32
CA GLY A 411 -7.51 -12.91 -6.79
C GLY A 411 -6.22 -13.25 -7.53
N LEU A 412 -5.14 -12.56 -7.19
CA LEU A 412 -3.77 -12.83 -7.64
C LEU A 412 -3.22 -14.16 -7.09
N GLY A 413 -3.73 -15.29 -7.59
CA GLY A 413 -3.28 -16.64 -7.23
C GLY A 413 -3.82 -17.18 -5.89
N PHE A 414 -4.72 -16.44 -5.24
CA PHE A 414 -5.39 -16.84 -4.00
C PHE A 414 -6.82 -16.31 -3.97
N GLY A 415 -7.75 -17.20 -3.60
CA GLY A 415 -9.11 -16.83 -3.19
C GLY A 415 -10.02 -16.19 -4.24
N LEU A 416 -11.20 -15.82 -3.78
CA LEU A 416 -12.20 -15.03 -4.50
C LEU A 416 -12.51 -13.78 -3.70
N TYR A 417 -12.71 -12.67 -4.39
CA TYR A 417 -13.23 -11.44 -3.78
C TYR A 417 -14.69 -11.26 -4.14
N GLU A 418 -15.45 -10.69 -3.22
CA GLU A 418 -16.84 -10.32 -3.43
C GLU A 418 -17.08 -8.88 -2.99
N GLY A 419 -17.74 -8.12 -3.85
CA GLY A 419 -18.11 -6.74 -3.60
C GLY A 419 -19.62 -6.57 -3.42
N ASN A 420 -19.99 -5.76 -2.43
CA ASN A 420 -21.34 -5.27 -2.23
C ASN A 420 -21.34 -3.76 -2.19
N ASP A 421 -21.96 -3.13 -3.18
CA ASP A 421 -22.19 -1.69 -3.21
C ASP A 421 -23.65 -1.41 -2.90
N PHE A 422 -23.91 -0.38 -2.11
CA PHE A 422 -25.24 -0.02 -1.65
C PHE A 422 -25.36 1.49 -1.40
N GLU A 423 -26.59 1.98 -1.25
CA GLU A 423 -26.81 3.38 -0.88
C GLU A 423 -26.10 3.69 0.44
N ARG A 424 -25.46 4.86 0.53
CA ARG A 424 -24.69 5.27 1.70
C ARG A 424 -25.55 5.24 2.98
N ILE A 425 -25.15 4.43 3.95
CA ILE A 425 -25.83 4.25 5.24
C ILE A 425 -24.94 4.75 6.38
N LYS A 426 -25.55 5.41 7.37
CA LYS A 426 -24.89 5.72 8.64
C LYS A 426 -24.90 4.47 9.51
N ALA A 427 -23.74 4.02 9.94
CA ALA A 427 -23.63 2.81 10.74
C ALA A 427 -22.59 2.95 11.86
N ARG A 428 -22.85 2.29 12.97
CA ARG A 428 -21.87 1.92 14.00
C ARG A 428 -21.77 0.40 14.13
N PHE A 429 -22.87 -0.31 13.91
CA PHE A 429 -22.90 -1.77 13.96
C PHE A 429 -23.20 -2.33 12.58
N PHE A 430 -22.65 -3.52 12.30
CA PHE A 430 -23.11 -4.37 11.22
C PHE A 430 -23.26 -5.82 11.71
N HIS A 431 -24.15 -6.57 11.07
CA HIS A 431 -24.48 -7.95 11.41
C HIS A 431 -24.59 -8.82 10.15
#